data_AF-A0AA46DY77-F1
#
_entry.id   AF-A0AA46DY77-F1
#
_cell.length_a   1.000
_cell.length_b   1.000
_cell.length_c   1.000
_cell.angle_alpha   90.00
_cell.angle_beta   90.00
_cell.angle_gamma   90.00
#
_symmetry.space_group_name_H-M   'P 1'
#
loop_
_entity.id
_entity.type
_entity.pdbx_description
1 polymer ?
#
loop_
_entity_poly.entity_id
_entity_poly.type
_entity_poly.pdbx_seq_one_letter_code
_entity_poly.pdbx_strand_id
1 'polypeptide(L)'
;MKSKTIEILNSIDNFPKKIEKKKGEILKQDFILDSNFKQNSLKNLERRYYFNKDNEKYILIEEFLFKENEMEIKLENAITINYYINKK
;
A
#
# COMPACT_ATOMS: atom_id res chain seq x y z
N MET A 1 0.18 17.12 -13.44
CA MET A 1 -0.03 15.65 -13.47
C MET A 1 1.13 15.01 -12.72
N LYS A 2 0.94 14.22 -11.66
CA LYS A 2 0.33 12.87 -11.66
C LYS A 2 0.87 11.90 -12.75
N SER A 3 1.86 12.27 -13.57
CA SER A 3 2.24 11.44 -14.74
C SER A 3 2.78 10.07 -14.30
N LYS A 4 3.69 10.05 -13.32
CA LYS A 4 4.30 8.81 -12.80
C LYS A 4 3.29 7.88 -12.15
N THR A 5 2.35 8.40 -11.37
CA THR A 5 1.29 7.59 -10.77
C THR A 5 0.43 6.93 -11.83
N ILE A 6 0.04 7.68 -12.87
CA ILE A 6 -0.74 7.12 -13.98
C ILE A 6 0.07 6.11 -14.79
N GLU A 7 1.33 6.40 -15.10
CA GLU A 7 2.24 5.48 -15.79
C GLU A 7 2.39 4.17 -15.01
N ILE A 8 2.58 4.23 -13.69
CA ILE A 8 2.67 3.04 -12.84
C ILE A 8 1.37 2.26 -12.87
N LEU A 9 0.21 2.92 -12.68
CA LEU A 9 -1.10 2.25 -12.69
C LEU A 9 -1.40 1.58 -14.04
N ASN A 10 -1.08 2.25 -15.15
CA ASN A 10 -1.27 1.71 -16.49
C ASN A 10 -0.31 0.56 -16.82
N SER A 11 0.86 0.49 -16.14
CA SER A 11 1.83 -0.60 -16.30
C SER A 11 1.48 -1.88 -15.52
N ILE A 12 0.38 -1.89 -14.76
CA ILE A 12 -0.04 -3.03 -13.96
C ILE A 12 -1.07 -3.83 -14.74
N ASP A 13 -0.65 -4.97 -15.26
CA ASP A 13 -1.47 -5.80 -16.14
C ASP A 13 -2.62 -6.52 -15.41
N ASN A 14 -2.46 -6.80 -14.11
CA ASN A 14 -3.40 -7.57 -13.31
C ASN A 14 -3.49 -7.03 -11.88
N PHE A 15 -4.69 -7.10 -11.28
CA PHE A 15 -4.97 -6.75 -9.89
C PHE A 15 -5.65 -7.94 -9.17
N PRO A 16 -5.38 -8.16 -7.87
CA PRO A 16 -4.39 -7.48 -7.02
C PRO A 16 -2.95 -7.91 -7.35
N LYS A 17 -1.97 -7.02 -7.14
CA LYS A 17 -0.55 -7.31 -7.44
C LYS A 17 0.39 -6.74 -6.38
N LYS A 18 1.42 -7.50 -6.00
CA LYS A 18 2.56 -6.98 -5.25
C LYS A 18 3.43 -6.13 -6.18
N ILE A 19 3.77 -4.92 -5.75
CA ILE A 19 4.60 -3.99 -6.52
C ILE A 19 5.93 -3.74 -5.83
N GLU A 20 6.91 -3.32 -6.63
CA GLU A 20 8.20 -2.88 -6.10
C GLU A 20 8.03 -1.74 -5.11
N LYS A 21 8.86 -1.75 -4.05
CA LYS A 21 8.87 -0.73 -2.99
C LYS A 21 8.89 0.69 -3.55
N LYS A 22 9.76 0.95 -4.53
CA LYS A 22 9.89 2.26 -5.17
C LYS A 22 8.60 2.71 -5.87
N LYS A 23 7.89 1.80 -6.54
CA LYS A 23 6.60 2.11 -7.17
C LYS A 23 5.54 2.41 -6.10
N GLY A 24 5.50 1.62 -5.04
CA GLY A 24 4.60 1.84 -3.91
C GLY A 24 4.80 3.19 -3.22
N GLU A 25 6.05 3.58 -2.96
CA GLU A 25 6.40 4.88 -2.39
C GLU A 25 5.97 6.05 -3.28
N ILE A 26 6.13 5.93 -4.61
CA ILE A 26 5.65 6.94 -5.56
C ILE A 26 4.12 7.04 -5.52
N LEU A 27 3.42 5.91 -5.60
CA LEU A 27 1.95 5.90 -5.55
C LEU A 27 1.43 6.51 -4.24
N LYS A 28 2.07 6.17 -3.12
CA LYS A 28 1.70 6.67 -1.78
C LYS A 28 1.70 8.20 -1.66
N GLN A 29 2.49 8.91 -2.47
CA GLN A 29 2.50 10.38 -2.48
C GLN A 29 1.19 10.99 -2.99
N ASP A 30 0.51 10.30 -3.91
CA ASP A 30 -0.74 10.78 -4.52
C ASP A 30 -2.00 10.12 -3.92
N PHE A 31 -1.85 9.01 -3.20
CA PHE A 31 -2.97 8.30 -2.59
C PHE A 31 -3.31 8.87 -1.21
N ILE A 32 -4.61 8.89 -0.88
CA ILE A 32 -5.12 9.41 0.39
C ILE A 32 -5.18 8.27 1.40
N LEU A 33 -4.56 8.45 2.57
CA LEU A 33 -4.62 7.48 3.67
C LEU A 33 -6.07 7.26 4.14
N ASP A 34 -6.47 6.00 4.26
CA ASP A 34 -7.73 5.61 4.89
C ASP A 34 -7.60 5.67 6.41
N SER A 35 -7.99 6.81 6.99
CA SER A 35 -8.00 7.01 8.45
C SER A 35 -9.02 6.11 9.17
N ASN A 36 -9.99 5.54 8.46
CA ASN A 36 -11.03 4.69 9.03
C ASN A 36 -10.69 3.20 8.94
N PHE A 37 -9.56 2.85 8.33
CA PHE A 37 -9.16 1.46 8.21
C PHE A 37 -8.85 0.88 9.60
N LYS A 38 -9.79 0.06 10.10
CA LYS A 38 -9.56 -0.75 11.29
C LYS A 38 -8.81 -2.00 10.87
N GLN A 39 -7.59 -2.09 11.36
CA GLN A 39 -6.74 -3.24 11.18
C GLN A 39 -7.38 -4.48 11.83
N ASN A 40 -7.43 -5.57 11.07
CA ASN A 40 -8.09 -6.82 11.49
C ASN A 40 -7.18 -7.81 12.23
N SER A 41 -5.85 -7.59 12.22
CA SER A 41 -4.89 -8.53 12.81
C SER A 41 -3.83 -7.80 13.62
N LEU A 42 -3.58 -8.30 14.83
CA LEU A 42 -2.50 -7.81 15.68
C LEU A 42 -1.11 -8.06 15.08
N LYS A 43 -0.95 -9.07 14.22
CA LYS A 43 0.38 -9.57 13.79
C LYS A 43 1.04 -8.80 12.65
N ASN A 44 0.26 -8.16 11.80
CA ASN A 44 0.77 -7.44 10.63
C ASN A 44 0.31 -6.02 10.69
N LEU A 45 1.24 -5.06 10.70
CA LEU A 45 0.90 -3.65 10.62
C LEU A 45 0.53 -3.30 9.17
N GLU A 46 -0.67 -2.76 8.92
CA GLU A 46 -1.12 -2.42 7.57
C GLU A 46 -1.66 -0.98 7.51
N ARG A 47 -1.34 -0.27 6.43
CA ARG A 47 -1.98 1.00 6.06
C ARG A 47 -2.63 0.87 4.69
N ARG A 48 -3.82 1.45 4.54
CA ARG A 48 -4.54 1.48 3.27
C ARG A 48 -4.64 2.90 2.76
N TYR A 49 -4.48 3.05 1.46
CA TYR A 49 -4.59 4.32 0.78
C TYR A 49 -5.50 4.18 -0.44
N TYR A 50 -6.21 5.26 -0.79
CA TYR A 50 -7.15 5.29 -1.90
C TYR A 50 -6.77 6.35 -2.94
N PHE A 51 -7.02 6.02 -4.20
CA PHE A 51 -6.91 6.95 -5.31
C PHE A 51 -8.04 6.70 -6.30
N ASN A 52 -8.82 7.74 -6.60
CA ASN A 52 -9.91 7.68 -7.56
C ASN A 52 -9.46 8.32 -8.87
N LYS A 53 -9.72 7.63 -9.98
CA LYS A 53 -9.49 8.14 -11.34
C LYS A 53 -10.50 7.54 -12.29
N ASP A 54 -11.16 8.38 -13.09
CA ASP A 54 -12.02 7.95 -14.20
C ASP A 54 -13.03 6.85 -13.81
N ASN A 55 -13.72 7.03 -12.67
CA ASN A 55 -14.64 6.06 -12.04
C ASN A 55 -14.02 4.77 -11.50
N GLU A 56 -12.69 4.62 -11.55
CA GLU A 56 -11.97 3.50 -10.98
C GLU A 56 -11.39 3.86 -9.61
N LYS A 57 -11.48 2.93 -8.65
CA LYS A 57 -10.93 3.10 -7.31
C LYS A 57 -9.73 2.19 -7.11
N TYR A 58 -8.56 2.80 -6.98
CA TYR A 58 -7.33 2.11 -6.67
C TYR A 58 -7.12 2.07 -5.16
N ILE A 59 -6.60 0.93 -4.67
CA ILE A 59 -6.29 0.70 -3.26
C ILE A 59 -4.83 0.29 -3.15
N LEU A 60 -4.01 1.12 -2.51
CA LEU A 60 -2.64 0.78 -2.16
C LEU A 60 -2.61 0.29 -0.71
N ILE A 61 -1.99 -0.87 -0.49
CA ILE A 61 -1.76 -1.46 0.83
C ILE A 61 -0.26 -1.40 1.10
N GLU A 62 0.10 -0.81 2.22
CA GLU A 62 1.44 -0.80 2.79
C GLU A 62 1.45 -1.78 3.97
N GLU A 63 2.09 -2.94 3.79
CA GLU A 63 2.21 -4.00 4.79
C GLU A 63 3.61 -3.96 5.41
N PHE A 64 3.68 -3.83 6.73
CA PHE A 64 4.92 -3.85 7.49
C PHE A 64 5.14 -5.25 8.08
N LEU A 65 6.31 -5.83 7.80
CA LEU A 65 6.70 -7.14 8.32
C LEU A 65 7.68 -6.98 9.48
N PHE A 66 7.47 -7.80 10.51
CA PHE A 66 8.24 -7.82 11.77
C PHE A 66 8.98 -9.15 11.93
N LYS A 67 9.94 -9.24 12.86
CA LYS A 67 10.60 -10.52 13.12
C LYS A 67 9.63 -11.47 13.80
N GLU A 68 9.82 -12.76 13.58
CA GLU A 68 9.12 -13.77 14.37
C GLU A 68 9.50 -13.57 15.85
N ASN A 69 8.48 -13.52 16.72
CA ASN A 69 8.58 -13.24 18.16
C ASN A 69 8.93 -11.78 18.55
N GLU A 70 8.72 -10.81 17.66
CA GLU A 70 8.72 -9.39 18.04
C GLU A 70 7.63 -9.16 19.11
N MET A 71 8.03 -8.78 20.33
CA MET A 71 7.09 -8.54 21.44
C MET A 71 6.29 -7.24 21.26
N GLU A 72 6.82 -6.28 20.49
CA GLU A 72 6.18 -4.99 20.24
C GLU A 72 6.07 -4.68 18.74
N ILE A 73 4.84 -4.60 18.25
CA ILE A 73 4.53 -4.29 16.85
C ILE A 73 4.43 -2.76 16.71
N LYS A 74 5.57 -2.13 16.39
CA LYS A 74 5.70 -0.68 16.14
C LYS A 74 6.37 -0.45 14.80
N LEU A 75 5.96 0.61 14.07
CA LEU A 75 6.50 0.93 12.73
C LEU A 75 8.03 0.95 12.65
N GLU A 76 8.68 1.46 13.69
CA GLU A 76 10.13 1.55 13.81
C GLU A 76 10.84 0.18 13.85
N ASN A 77 10.14 -0.88 14.24
CA ASN A 77 10.65 -2.24 14.31
C ASN A 77 10.37 -3.05 13.03
N ALA A 78 9.77 -2.44 12.00
CA ALA A 78 9.48 -3.14 10.75
C ALA A 78 10.78 -3.47 10.02
N ILE A 79 11.02 -4.75 9.73
CA ILE A 79 12.18 -5.21 8.95
C ILE A 79 12.03 -4.76 7.49
N THR A 80 10.81 -4.85 6.98
CA THR A 80 10.54 -4.54 5.58
C THR A 80 9.10 -4.06 5.40
N ILE A 81 8.89 -3.42 4.25
CA ILE A 81 7.60 -2.88 3.84
C ILE A 81 7.28 -3.45 2.46
N ASN A 82 6.18 -4.18 2.38
CA ASN A 82 5.61 -4.63 1.13
C ASN A 82 4.53 -3.66 0.68
N TYR A 83 4.43 -3.50 -0.65
CA TYR A 83 3.36 -2.73 -1.26
C TYR A 83 2.53 -3.63 -2.16
N TYR A 84 1.21 -3.54 -2.02
CA TYR A 84 0.24 -4.22 -2.86
C TYR A 84 -0.74 -3.21 -3.42
N ILE A 85 -1.13 -3.39 -4.66
CA ILE A 85 -2.10 -2.54 -5.33
C ILE A 85 -3.29 -3.39 -5.77
N ASN A 86 -4.48 -2.85 -5.56
CA ASN A 86 -5.72 -3.42 -6.04
C ASN A 86 -6.54 -2.36 -6.77
N LYS A 87 -7.48 -2.82 -7.60
CA LYS A 87 -8.43 -2.01 -8.35
C LYS A 87 -9.84 -2.51 -8.05
N LYS A 88 -10.73 -1.59 -7.67
CA LYS A 88 -12.15 -1.81 -7.42
C LYS A 88 -13.00 -1.01 -8.39
#